data_AF-X1T9B3-F1
#
_entry.id   AF-X1T9B3-F1
#
_cell.length_a   1.000
_cell.length_b   1.000
_cell.length_c   1.000
_cell.angle_alpha   90.00
_cell.angle_beta   90.00
_cell.angle_gamma   90.00
#
_symmetry.space_group_name_H-M   'P 1'
#
loop_
_entity.id
_entity.type
_entity.pdbx_description
1 polymer ?
#
loop_
_entity_poly.entity_id
_entity_poly.type
_entity_poly.pdbx_seq_one_letter_code
_entity_poly.pdbx_strand_id
1 'polypeptide(L)' 'MYITLGSCAELETQVTIAKELKYIHADKEVILLEKLDHIGRMITNLLKKL' A
#
# COMPACT_ATOMS: atom_id res chain seq x y z
N MET A 1 -15.13 -1.59 -4.39
CA MET A 1 -13.74 -1.11 -4.39
C MET A 1 -13.25 -0.58 -3.03
N TYR A 2 -14.13 -0.22 -2.09
CA TYR A 2 -13.71 0.15 -0.73
C TYR A 2 -12.98 -0.96 0.03
N ILE A 3 -13.36 -2.23 -0.15
CA ILE A 3 -12.62 -3.38 0.40
C ILE A 3 -11.17 -3.39 -0.09
N THR A 4 -10.95 -3.16 -1.39
CA THR A 4 -9.61 -3.12 -1.99
C THR A 4 -8.75 -1.99 -1.43
N LEU A 5 -9.33 -0.80 -1.20
CA LEU A 5 -8.63 0.30 -0.52
C LEU A 5 -8.27 -0.06 0.93
N GLY A 6 -9.18 -0.72 1.65
CA GLY A 6 -8.90 -1.24 2.98
C GLY A 6 -7.72 -2.23 2.99
N SER A 7 -7.67 -3.14 2.02
CA SER A 7 -6.55 -4.07 1.86
C SER A 7 -5.23 -3.37 1.54
N CYS A 8 -5.24 -2.27 0.76
CA CYS A 8 -4.04 -1.46 0.53
C CYS A 8 -3.53 -0.83 1.84
N ALA A 9 -4.42 -0.25 2.65
CA ALA A 9 -4.05 0.35 3.93
C ALA A 9 -3.51 -0.69 4.94
N GLU A 10 -4.13 -1.88 4.97
CA GLU A 10 -3.63 -2.99 5.78
C GLU A 10 -2.23 -3.41 5.33
N LEU A 11 -2.00 -3.53 4.02
CA LEU A 11 -0.70 -3.92 3.47
C LEU A 11 0.39 -2.86 3.70
N GLU A 12 0.08 -1.58 3.61
CA GLU A 12 1.01 -0.50 4.00
C GLU A 12 1.48 -0.66 5.45
N THR A 13 0.54 -0.96 6.34
CA THR A 13 0.83 -1.22 7.76
C THR A 13 1.74 -2.44 7.91
N GLN A 14 1.45 -3.55 7.23
CA GLN A 14 2.27 -4.76 7.29
C GLN A 14 3.67 -4.57 6.70
N VAL A 15 3.82 -3.79 5.62
CA VAL A 15 5.12 -3.44 5.04
C VAL A 15 5.97 -2.66 6.04
N THR A 16 5.36 -1.70 6.72
CA THR A 16 6.03 -0.89 7.77
C THR A 16 6.49 -1.78 8.92
N ILE A 17 5.61 -2.66 9.43
CA ILE A 17 5.94 -3.62 10.50
C ILE A 17 7.07 -4.56 10.05
N ALA A 18 7.03 -5.07 8.82
CA ALA A 18 8.07 -5.97 8.30
C ALA A 18 9.44 -5.29 8.27
N LYS A 19 9.51 -4.00 7.93
CA LYS A 19 10.76 -3.23 7.97
C LYS A 19 11.23 -3.02 9.41
N GLU A 20 10.34 -2.67 10.34
CA GLU A 20 10.70 -2.48 11.75
C GLU A 20 11.21 -3.77 12.41
N LEU A 21 10.64 -4.92 12.03
CA LEU A 21 11.11 -6.25 12.45
C LEU A 21 12.35 -6.73 11.66
N LYS A 22 12.90 -5.90 10.76
CA LYS A 22 14.07 -6.20 9.92
C LYS A 22 13.90 -7.42 9.01
N TYR A 23 12.66 -7.75 8.64
CA TYR A 23 12.37 -8.76 7.61
C TYR A 23 12.60 -8.22 6.20
N ILE A 24 12.50 -6.90 6.02
CA ILE A 24 12.87 -6.21 4.80
C ILE A 24 13.77 -5.01 5.10
N HIS A 25 14.54 -4.58 4.10
CA HIS A 25 15.35 -3.38 4.15
C HIS A 25 14.51 -2.13 3.79
N ALA A 26 15.00 -0.95 4.18
CA ALA A 26 14.30 0.32 3.97
C ALA A 26 14.11 0.67 2.47
N ASP A 27 15.04 0.29 1.59
CA ASP A 27 14.87 0.42 0.14
C ASP A 27 13.67 -0.39 -0.36
N LYS A 28 13.47 -1.59 0.19
CA LYS A 28 12.33 -2.44 -0.16
C LYS A 28 11.01 -1.88 0.35
N GLU A 29 10.99 -1.32 1.55
CA GLU A 29 9.83 -0.60 2.11
C GLU A 29 9.40 0.54 1.19
N VAL A 30 10.33 1.42 0.80
CA VAL A 30 10.04 2.56 -0.08
C VAL A 30 9.42 2.11 -1.40
N ILE A 31 10.02 1.11 -2.07
CA ILE A 31 9.52 0.59 -3.35
C ILE A 31 8.10 0.00 -3.21
N LEU A 32 7.82 -0.69 -2.10
CA LEU A 32 6.51 -1.30 -1.86
C LEU A 32 5.44 -0.24 -1.57
N LEU A 33 5.76 0.75 -0.73
CA LEU A 33 4.84 1.84 -0.40
C LEU A 33 4.51 2.70 -1.62
N GLU A 34 5.49 3.01 -2.48
CA GLU A 34 5.22 3.74 -3.74
C GLU A 34 4.25 3.00 -4.66
N LYS A 35 4.38 1.67 -4.75
CA LYS A 35 3.47 0.83 -5.54
C LYS A 35 2.07 0.80 -4.94
N LEU A 36 1.95 0.70 -3.62
CA LEU A 36 0.68 0.70 -2.91
C LEU A 36 -0.06 2.02 -3.08
N ASP A 37 0.64 3.14 -2.93
CA ASP A 37 0.09 4.48 -3.15
C ASP A 37 -0.37 4.68 -4.61
N HIS A 38 0.40 4.19 -5.59
CA HIS A 38 -0.03 4.21 -7.00
C HIS A 38 -1.34 3.42 -7.21
N ILE A 39 -1.41 2.19 -6.68
CA ILE A 39 -2.61 1.35 -6.77
C ILE A 39 -3.80 2.00 -6.06
N GLY A 40 -3.59 2.55 -4.87
CA GLY A 40 -4.60 3.29 -4.10
C GLY A 40 -5.19 4.44 -4.91
N ARG A 41 -4.34 5.28 -5.52
CA ARG A 41 -4.79 6.36 -6.41
C ARG A 41 -5.60 5.85 -7.61
N MET A 42 -5.19 4.76 -8.24
CA MET A 42 -5.94 4.17 -9.36
C MET A 42 -7.34 3.74 -8.91
N ILE A 43 -7.44 3.07 -7.76
CA ILE A 43 -8.73 2.60 -7.20
C ILE A 43 -9.61 3.80 -6.82
N THR A 44 -9.05 4.83 -6.16
CA THR A 44 -9.80 6.04 -5.81
C THR A 44 -10.30 6.77 -7.06
N ASN A 45 -9.47 6.90 -8.10
CA ASN A 45 -9.88 7.54 -9.35
C ASN A 45 -10.96 6.75 -10.07
N LEU A 46 -10.90 5.41 -10.00
CA LEU A 46 -11.94 4.55 -10.58
C LEU A 46 -13.25 4.66 -9.79
N LEU A 47 -13.19 4.68 -8.46
CA LEU A 47 -14.35 4.93 -7.58
C LEU A 47 -15.03 6.27 -7.86
N LYS A 48 -14.27 7.32 -8.21
CA LYS A 48 -14.83 8.64 -8.57
C LYS A 48 -15.58 8.64 -9.91
N LYS A 49 -15.32 7.66 -10.78
CA LYS A 49 -15.94 7.54 -12.11
C LYS A 49 -17.16 6.61 -12.13
N LEU A 50 -17.41 5.91 -11.03
CA LEU A 50 -18.55 5.03 -10.80
C LEU A 50 -19.59 5.75 -9.94
#